data_AF-A0A1H0LP03-F1
#
_entry.id   AF-A0A1H0LP03-F1
#
_cell.length_a   1.000
_cell.length_b   1.000
_cell.length_c   1.000
_cell.angle_alpha   90.00
_cell.angle_beta   90.00
_cell.angle_gamma   90.00
#
_symmetry.space_group_name_H-M   'P 1'
#
loop_
_entity.id
_entity.type
_entity.pdbx_description
1 polymer ?
#
loop_
_entity_poly.entity_id
_entity_poly.type
_entity_poly.pdbx_seq_one_letter_code
_entity_poly.pdbx_strand_id
1 'polypeptide(L)'
;MSELTPGLAYETKSYVCTHVFAGSRPVLYVTRPDGSWCALCGDNHPDDAAYYRVVGLGHVLDQDPTLSAVLDLQPDEEAERPDVGGPWTRSRC
;
A
#
# COMPACT_ATOMS: atom_id res chain seq x y z
N MET A 1 -14.82 -2.95 15.84
CA MET A 1 -13.59 -2.89 15.04
C MET A 1 -14.04 -2.74 13.61
N SER A 2 -13.59 -1.70 12.91
CA SER A 2 -14.01 -1.45 11.52
C SER A 2 -13.14 -2.32 10.59
N GLU A 3 -13.76 -3.02 9.65
CA GLU A 3 -13.07 -3.83 8.63
C GLU A 3 -13.04 -3.08 7.29
N LEU A 4 -11.97 -3.27 6.51
CA LEU A 4 -11.83 -2.73 5.15
C LEU A 4 -12.49 -3.63 4.13
N THR A 5 -12.26 -4.94 4.28
CA THR A 5 -12.87 -6.05 3.56
C THR A 5 -12.99 -7.23 4.54
N PRO A 6 -13.79 -8.26 4.27
CA PRO A 6 -13.94 -9.39 5.19
C PRO A 6 -12.59 -10.01 5.56
N GLY A 7 -12.23 -9.97 6.85
CA GLY A 7 -10.96 -10.51 7.35
C GLY A 7 -9.75 -9.57 7.26
N LEU A 8 -9.93 -8.32 6.83
CA LEU A 8 -8.89 -7.28 6.80
C LEU A 8 -9.30 -6.09 7.67
N ALA A 9 -8.70 -5.99 8.85
CA ALA A 9 -9.02 -4.94 9.81
C ALA A 9 -8.49 -3.55 9.37
N TYR A 10 -9.16 -2.48 9.79
CA TYR A 10 -8.73 -1.11 9.50
C TYR A 10 -7.30 -0.84 10.02
N GLU A 11 -6.98 -1.35 11.20
CA GLU A 11 -5.68 -1.23 11.85
C GLU A 11 -4.61 -2.21 11.32
N THR A 12 -4.90 -2.99 10.27
CA THR A 12 -3.90 -3.88 9.67
C THR A 12 -2.63 -3.09 9.35
N LYS A 13 -1.52 -3.55 9.92
CA LYS A 13 -0.21 -2.93 9.77
C LYS A 13 0.17 -2.80 8.29
N SER A 14 0.51 -1.58 7.86
CA SER A 14 1.06 -1.29 6.55
C SER A 14 2.32 -0.43 6.65
N TYR A 15 3.34 -0.76 5.87
CA TYR A 15 4.51 0.09 5.67
C TYR A 15 4.25 1.07 4.54
N VAL A 16 4.56 2.34 4.77
CA VAL A 16 4.47 3.40 3.75
C VAL A 16 5.78 4.15 3.67
N CYS A 17 6.18 4.60 2.47
CA CYS A 17 7.35 5.47 2.38
C CYS A 17 7.05 6.87 2.96
N THR A 18 8.08 7.62 3.32
CA THR A 18 7.93 8.97 3.87
C THR A 18 7.20 9.93 2.93
N HIS A 19 7.27 9.71 1.61
CA HIS A 19 6.55 10.52 0.63
C HIS A 19 5.03 10.35 0.74
N VAL A 20 4.56 9.11 0.82
CA VAL A 20 3.14 8.75 1.03
C VAL A 20 2.70 9.22 2.40
N PHE A 21 3.49 8.95 3.44
CA PHE A 21 3.19 9.39 4.81
C PHE A 21 3.00 10.90 4.91
N ALA A 22 3.83 11.69 4.22
CA ALA A 22 3.74 13.15 4.20
C ALA A 22 2.66 13.67 3.23
N GLY A 23 1.97 12.81 2.47
CA GLY A 23 1.01 13.20 1.45
C GLY A 23 1.63 13.92 0.24
N SER A 24 2.95 13.81 0.06
CA SER A 24 3.68 14.51 -1.02
C SER A 24 3.67 13.75 -2.35
N ARG A 25 3.44 12.44 -2.31
CA ARG A 25 3.27 11.57 -3.49
C ARG A 25 2.17 10.55 -3.21
N PRO A 26 1.37 10.17 -4.22
CA PRO A 26 0.32 9.17 -4.07
C PRO A 26 0.91 7.76 -3.93
N VAL A 27 0.07 6.80 -3.52
CA VAL A 27 0.40 5.38 -3.61
C VAL A 27 0.26 4.92 -5.06
N LEU A 28 1.33 4.44 -5.66
CA LEU A 28 1.33 3.90 -7.02
C LEU A 28 1.78 2.43 -7.08
N TYR A 29 2.25 1.91 -5.94
CA TYR A 29 2.74 0.56 -5.82
C TYR A 29 2.29 -0.05 -4.49
N VAL A 30 1.70 -1.24 -4.53
CA VAL A 30 1.29 -2.02 -3.37
C VAL A 30 1.92 -3.39 -3.48
N THR A 31 2.58 -3.85 -2.42
CA THR A 31 3.26 -5.16 -2.40
C THR A 31 3.07 -5.87 -1.07
N ARG A 32 3.14 -7.20 -1.09
CA ARG A 32 2.95 -8.06 0.08
C ARG A 32 4.12 -9.03 0.34
N PRO A 33 5.37 -8.56 0.44
CA PRO A 33 6.51 -9.43 0.71
C PRO A 33 6.34 -10.11 2.07
N ASP A 34 6.45 -11.44 2.10
CA ASP A 34 6.23 -12.26 3.30
C ASP A 34 4.87 -11.97 3.96
N GLY A 35 3.87 -11.59 3.14
CA GLY A 35 2.51 -11.25 3.57
C GLY A 35 2.33 -9.88 4.23
N SER A 36 3.38 -9.09 4.39
CA SER A 36 3.34 -7.75 4.99
C SER A 36 2.85 -6.70 4.00
N TRP A 37 1.83 -5.92 4.36
CA TRP A 37 1.34 -4.85 3.48
C TRP A 37 2.35 -3.70 3.38
N CYS A 38 2.64 -3.28 2.15
CA CYS A 38 3.41 -2.09 1.84
C CYS A 38 2.65 -1.25 0.80
N ALA A 39 2.46 0.04 1.06
CA ALA A 39 1.85 1.00 0.14
C ALA A 39 2.81 2.16 -0.13
N LEU A 40 3.35 2.20 -1.34
CA LEU A 40 4.54 2.98 -1.71
C LEU A 40 4.25 3.90 -2.91
N CYS A 41 5.09 4.91 -3.10
CA CYS A 41 4.91 5.87 -4.19
C CYS A 41 5.35 5.36 -5.58
N GLY A 42 5.82 4.12 -5.70
CA GLY A 42 6.24 3.50 -6.96
C GLY A 42 7.66 3.85 -7.42
N ASP A 43 8.34 4.79 -6.77
CA ASP A 43 9.76 5.07 -7.05
C ASP A 43 10.69 4.17 -6.23
N ASN A 44 11.97 4.14 -6.63
CA ASN A 44 13.01 3.47 -5.87
C ASN A 44 13.31 4.22 -4.55
N HIS A 45 13.52 3.46 -3.48
CA HIS A 45 13.88 3.98 -2.16
C HIS A 45 15.18 3.33 -1.68
N PRO A 46 16.00 4.03 -0.89
CA PRO A 46 17.09 3.38 -0.18
C PRO A 46 16.56 2.27 0.72
N ASP A 47 17.30 1.18 0.84
CA ASP A 47 17.04 0.10 1.81
C ASP A 47 17.44 0.56 3.22
N ASP A 48 16.67 1.51 3.75
CA ASP A 48 16.89 2.14 5.05
C ASP A 48 15.54 2.46 5.69
N ALA A 49 15.35 1.97 6.92
CA ALA A 49 14.14 2.15 7.73
C ALA A 49 13.77 3.63 7.93
N ALA A 50 14.72 4.57 7.84
CA ALA A 50 14.45 6.01 7.94
C ALA A 50 13.45 6.52 6.87
N TYR A 51 13.36 5.83 5.73
CA TYR A 51 12.47 6.18 4.61
C TYR A 51 11.08 5.57 4.70
N TYR A 52 10.77 4.83 5.77
CA TYR A 52 9.47 4.16 5.94
C TYR A 52 8.80 4.52 7.27
N ARG A 53 7.46 4.46 7.27
CA ARG A 53 6.61 4.62 8.45
C ARG A 53 5.61 3.47 8.50
N VAL A 54 5.10 3.20 9.70
CA VAL A 54 4.06 2.19 9.91
C VAL A 54 2.75 2.89 10.24
N VAL A 55 1.71 2.54 9.52
CA VAL A 55 0.34 3.04 9.70
C VAL A 55 -0.66 1.89 9.67
N GLY A 56 -1.91 2.16 10.05
CA GLY A 56 -3.02 1.26 9.73
C GLY A 56 -3.40 1.42 8.25
N LEU A 57 -3.62 0.30 7.55
CA LEU A 57 -3.96 0.27 6.12
C LEU A 57 -5.22 1.07 5.82
N GLY A 58 -6.15 1.15 6.78
CA GLY A 58 -7.34 1.98 6.67
C GLY A 58 -7.05 3.47 6.49
N HIS A 59 -6.00 4.00 7.13
CA HIS A 59 -5.60 5.40 6.91
C HIS A 59 -5.11 5.65 5.47
N VAL A 60 -4.48 4.64 4.85
CA VAL A 60 -4.04 4.73 3.46
C VAL A 60 -5.26 4.70 2.53
N LEU A 61 -6.23 3.83 2.81
CA LEU A 61 -7.48 3.74 2.05
C LEU A 61 -8.36 4.99 2.19
N ASP A 62 -8.40 5.61 3.36
CA ASP A 62 -9.14 6.87 3.57
C ASP A 62 -8.57 8.01 2.72
N GLN A 63 -7.25 8.03 2.49
CA GLN A 63 -6.60 8.99 1.59
C GLN A 63 -6.84 8.66 0.12
N ASP A 64 -6.90 7.37 -0.22
CA ASP A 64 -7.18 6.91 -1.58
C ASP A 64 -8.06 5.65 -1.60
N PRO A 65 -9.39 5.83 -1.72
CA PRO A 65 -10.33 4.71 -1.76
C PRO A 65 -10.15 3.77 -2.96
N THR A 66 -9.46 4.20 -4.02
CA THR A 66 -9.23 3.36 -5.21
C THR A 66 -8.27 2.19 -4.94
N LEU A 67 -7.53 2.22 -3.82
CA LEU A 67 -6.70 1.10 -3.34
C LEU A 67 -7.53 -0.14 -2.95
N SER A 68 -8.84 0.01 -2.74
CA SER A 68 -9.75 -1.12 -2.51
C SER A 68 -9.66 -2.20 -3.60
N ALA A 69 -9.28 -1.82 -4.83
CA ALA A 69 -9.11 -2.73 -5.96
C ALA A 69 -7.92 -3.69 -5.86
N VAL A 70 -7.05 -3.55 -4.85
CA VAL A 70 -5.87 -4.42 -4.63
C VAL A 70 -5.77 -4.95 -3.20
N LEU A 71 -6.82 -4.83 -2.39
CA LEU A 71 -6.84 -5.37 -1.02
C LEU A 71 -6.96 -6.90 -0.98
N ASP A 72 -7.13 -7.55 -2.13
CA ASP A 72 -7.18 -8.99 -2.32
C ASP A 72 -5.82 -9.61 -2.70
N LEU A 73 -4.76 -8.81 -2.85
CA LEU A 73 -3.39 -9.30 -3.10
C LEU A 73 -3.05 -10.39 -2.08
N GLN A 74 -2.51 -11.51 -2.54
CA GLN A 74 -2.00 -12.58 -1.70
C GLN A 74 -0.57 -12.26 -1.21
N PRO A 75 -0.04 -12.99 -0.21
CA PRO A 75 1.38 -12.94 0.08
C PRO A 75 2.22 -13.17 -1.18
N ASP A 76 3.31 -12.40 -1.30
CA ASP A 76 4.25 -12.41 -2.42
C ASP A 76 3.65 -11.97 -3.77
N GLU A 77 2.55 -11.22 -3.72
CA GLU A 77 1.98 -10.50 -4.85
C GLU A 77 2.13 -8.99 -4.71
N GLU A 78 2.14 -8.33 -5.85
CA GLU A 78 2.28 -6.89 -5.96
C GLU A 78 1.40 -6.32 -7.08
N ALA A 79 1.17 -5.00 -7.02
CA ALA A 79 0.43 -4.26 -8.02
C ALA A 79 0.99 -2.84 -8.20
N GLU A 80 1.17 -2.42 -9.45
CA GLU A 80 1.60 -1.08 -9.84
C GLU A 80 0.56 -0.39 -10.72
N ARG A 81 0.52 0.94 -10.68
CA ARG A 81 -0.31 1.75 -11.60
C ARG A 81 0.40 3.06 -11.97
N PRO A 82 0.09 3.65 -13.14
CA PRO A 82 0.75 4.88 -13.59
C PRO A 82 0.33 6.13 -12.81
N ASP A 83 -0.91 6.17 -12.31
CA ASP A 83 -1.52 7.33 -11.67
C ASP A 83 -2.71 6.92 -10.78
N VAL A 84 -3.17 7.83 -9.92
CA VAL A 84 -4.33 7.57 -9.04
C VAL A 84 -5.59 7.36 -9.87
N GLY A 85 -6.24 6.21 -9.70
CA GLY A 85 -7.40 5.80 -10.49
C GLY A 85 -7.05 5.11 -11.81
N GLY A 86 -5.77 5.06 -12.20
CA GLY A 86 -5.28 4.28 -13.33
C GLY A 86 -5.38 2.76 -13.10
N PRO A 87 -5.25 1.96 -14.18
CA PRO A 87 -5.35 0.51 -14.09
C PRO A 87 -4.16 -0.09 -13.33
N TRP A 88 -4.43 -1.09 -12.50
CA TRP A 88 -3.41 -1.87 -11.80
C TRP A 88 -2.85 -2.98 -12.71
N THR A 89 -1.53 -3.06 -12.78
CA THR A 89 -0.78 -4.20 -13.32
C THR A 89 -0.31 -5.05 -12.15
N ARG A 90 -0.66 -6.33 -12.12
CA ARG A 90 -0.31 -7.25 -11.03
C ARG A 90 0.82 -8.19 -11.43
N SER A 91 1.68 -8.50 -10.47
CA SER A 91 2.83 -9.41 -10.61
C SER A 91 3.13 -10.12 -9.28
N ARG A 92 4.22 -10.88 -9.25
CA ARG A 92 4.78 -11.52 -8.06
C ARG A 92 6.09 -10.85 -7.69
N CYS A 93 6.31 -10.66 -6.39
CA CYS A 93 7.55 -10.10 -5.83
C CYS A 93 8.45 -11.17 -5.23
#